data_AF-A0A0M3K2D6-F1
#
_entry.id   AF-A0A0M3K2D6-F1
#
_cell.length_a   1.000
_cell.length_b   1.000
_cell.length_c   1.000
_cell.angle_alpha   90.00
_cell.angle_beta   90.00
_cell.angle_gamma   90.00
#
_symmetry.space_group_name_H-M   'P 1'
#
loop_
_entity.id
_entity.type
_entity.pdbx_description
1 polymer ?
#
loop_
_entity_poly.entity_id
_entity_poly.type
_entity_poly.pdbx_seq_one_letter_code
_entity_poly.pdbx_strand_id
1 'polypeptide(L)'
;MLLRALFEHWSRSFSEIDEESPTHRFNSVPEHTPLILCESTGRPIFRLVVRDAANETESLMLSDYVPQWVVDVVERNQLPKFNKMPFFLLPHPSLGIKAPKKDRLSATEMLQVRKVMEHVFEKILNVVGEPNFTENGGGAATQLLPPSIPANIEERIELYCQDQKLDPEMDLRTVKHFIWKQGGDLLLYYKPIR
;
A
#
# COMPACT_ATOMS: atom_id res chain seq x y z
N MET A 1 -4.65 0.44 -13.99
CA MET A 1 -4.12 1.20 -15.15
C MET A 1 -4.44 0.53 -16.48
N LEU A 2 -4.15 -0.76 -16.68
CA LEU A 2 -4.44 -1.44 -17.95
C LEU A 2 -5.89 -1.27 -18.44
N LEU A 3 -6.89 -1.40 -17.57
CA LEU A 3 -8.29 -1.19 -17.94
C LEU A 3 -8.54 0.22 -18.51
N ARG A 4 -7.91 1.26 -17.95
CA ARG A 4 -8.05 2.61 -18.48
C ARG A 4 -7.48 2.74 -19.88
N ALA A 5 -6.32 2.13 -20.11
CA ALA A 5 -5.70 2.10 -21.42
C ALA A 5 -6.54 1.33 -22.46
N LEU A 6 -7.12 0.19 -22.07
CA LEU A 6 -7.96 -0.62 -22.96
C LEU A 6 -9.27 0.06 -23.35
N PHE A 7 -9.77 0.95 -22.50
CA PHE A 7 -11.04 1.67 -22.71
C PHE A 7 -10.81 3.16 -22.99
N GLU A 8 -9.58 3.59 -23.27
CA GLU A 8 -9.22 5.02 -23.38
C GLU A 8 -10.07 5.78 -24.41
N HIS A 9 -10.46 5.11 -25.50
CA HIS A 9 -11.28 5.69 -26.56
C HIS A 9 -12.79 5.52 -26.35
N TRP A 10 -13.23 4.80 -25.32
CA TRP A 10 -14.64 4.63 -25.03
C TRP A 10 -15.25 5.94 -24.55
N SER A 11 -16.39 6.36 -25.12
CA SER A 11 -16.96 7.69 -24.83
C SER A 11 -17.43 7.91 -23.39
N ARG A 12 -17.57 6.83 -22.60
CA ARG A 12 -17.90 6.89 -21.17
C ARG A 12 -16.67 6.86 -20.25
N SER A 13 -15.47 6.79 -20.82
CA SER A 13 -14.26 6.77 -20.02
C SER A 13 -14.06 8.10 -19.29
N PHE A 14 -13.64 7.98 -18.04
CA PHE A 14 -13.38 9.11 -17.16
C PHE A 14 -12.29 10.00 -17.77
N SER A 15 -12.65 11.25 -18.09
CA SER A 15 -11.79 12.21 -18.76
C SER A 15 -11.23 13.30 -17.83
N GLU A 16 -11.66 13.35 -16.57
CA GLU A 16 -11.18 14.39 -15.66
C GLU A 16 -9.73 14.12 -15.24
N ILE A 17 -8.89 15.11 -15.50
CA ILE A 17 -7.46 15.10 -15.22
C ILE A 17 -7.27 15.76 -13.87
N ASP A 18 -7.38 14.98 -12.80
CA ASP A 18 -6.76 15.37 -11.54
C ASP A 18 -5.25 15.10 -11.66
N GLU A 19 -4.48 16.12 -12.08
CA GLU A 19 -3.03 15.98 -12.29
C GLU A 19 -2.27 15.51 -11.05
N GLU A 20 -2.83 15.74 -9.85
CA GLU A 20 -2.26 15.29 -8.58
C GLU A 20 -2.57 13.82 -8.27
N SER A 21 -3.51 13.20 -8.99
CA SER A 21 -3.82 11.79 -8.79
C SER A 21 -2.63 10.92 -9.19
N PRO A 22 -2.13 10.03 -8.32
CA PRO A 22 -1.07 9.06 -8.65
C PRO A 22 -1.43 8.12 -9.82
N THR A 23 -2.69 8.16 -10.24
CA THR A 23 -3.27 7.30 -11.28
C THR A 23 -3.73 8.05 -12.51
N HIS A 24 -3.44 9.35 -12.56
CA HIS A 24 -3.75 10.22 -13.68
C HIS A 24 -3.02 9.79 -14.95
N ARG A 25 -1.75 9.37 -14.83
CA ARG A 25 -0.95 8.90 -15.98
C ARG A 25 -1.00 7.38 -16.09
N PHE A 26 -1.40 6.90 -17.27
CA PHE A 26 -1.23 5.52 -17.70
C PHE A 26 -0.69 5.50 -19.13
N ASN A 27 -0.05 4.40 -19.51
CA ASN A 27 0.42 4.21 -20.88
C ASN A 27 -0.73 3.69 -21.75
N SER A 28 -0.98 4.36 -22.87
CA SER A 28 -1.91 3.87 -23.90
C SER A 28 -1.42 2.53 -24.47
N VAL A 29 -2.37 1.68 -24.87
CA VAL A 29 -2.07 0.46 -25.62
C VAL A 29 -2.08 0.76 -27.13
N PRO A 30 -1.42 -0.04 -27.98
CA PRO A 30 -1.52 0.14 -29.42
C PRO A 30 -2.97 0.14 -29.90
N GLU A 31 -3.31 1.05 -30.80
CA GLU A 31 -4.67 1.21 -31.34
C GLU A 31 -5.25 -0.05 -32.01
N HIS A 32 -4.41 -1.01 -32.42
CA HIS A 32 -4.84 -2.29 -33.01
C HIS A 32 -4.98 -3.42 -31.98
N THR A 33 -4.84 -3.13 -30.69
CA THR A 33 -4.97 -4.12 -29.62
C THR A 33 -6.40 -4.68 -29.61
N PRO A 34 -6.59 -6.00 -29.73
CA PRO A 34 -7.90 -6.62 -29.58
C PRO A 34 -8.37 -6.56 -28.12
N LEU A 35 -9.58 -6.05 -27.89
CA LEU A 35 -10.28 -6.09 -26.61
C LEU A 35 -11.40 -7.15 -26.71
N ILE A 36 -11.37 -8.14 -25.81
CA ILE A 36 -12.33 -9.23 -25.79
C ILE A 36 -12.97 -9.32 -24.41
N LEU A 37 -14.29 -9.26 -24.36
CA LEU A 37 -15.10 -9.56 -23.18
C LEU A 37 -15.59 -10.99 -23.29
N CYS A 38 -15.37 -11.80 -22.26
CA CYS A 38 -15.74 -13.22 -22.24
C CYS A 38 -16.30 -13.64 -20.89
N GLU A 39 -17.14 -14.68 -20.89
CA GLU A 39 -17.54 -15.37 -19.67
C GLU A 39 -16.39 -16.22 -19.13
N SER A 40 -16.52 -16.68 -17.87
CA SER A 40 -15.57 -17.62 -17.25
C SER A 40 -15.44 -18.95 -18.01
N THR A 41 -16.41 -19.28 -18.87
CA THR A 41 -16.41 -20.45 -19.76
C THR A 41 -15.47 -20.28 -20.96
N GLY A 42 -14.94 -19.07 -21.19
CA GLY A 42 -14.10 -18.73 -22.35
C GLY A 42 -14.91 -18.34 -23.60
N ARG A 43 -16.25 -18.32 -23.52
CA ARG A 43 -17.11 -17.85 -24.62
C ARG A 43 -16.98 -16.33 -24.79
N PRO A 44 -16.59 -15.83 -25.97
CA PRO A 44 -16.58 -14.40 -26.24
C PRO A 44 -18.02 -13.85 -26.25
N ILE A 45 -18.24 -12.77 -25.53
CA ILE A 45 -19.49 -12.00 -25.51
C ILE A 45 -19.39 -10.81 -26.45
N PHE A 46 -18.23 -10.14 -26.44
CA PHE A 46 -17.98 -8.97 -27.27
C PHE A 46 -16.51 -8.88 -27.66
N ARG A 47 -16.23 -8.44 -28.89
CA ARG A 47 -14.89 -8.25 -29.40
C ARG A 47 -14.83 -7.00 -30.25
N LEU A 48 -13.84 -6.17 -30.00
CA LEU A 48 -13.51 -5.00 -30.79
C LEU A 48 -12.00 -4.77 -30.80
N VAL A 49 -11.57 -3.80 -31.57
CA VAL A 49 -10.22 -3.23 -31.47
C VAL A 49 -10.32 -1.96 -30.62
N VAL A 50 -9.30 -1.66 -29.81
CA VAL A 50 -9.31 -0.52 -28.88
C VAL A 50 -9.68 0.81 -29.55
N ARG A 51 -9.17 1.09 -30.76
CA ARG A 51 -9.54 2.32 -31.51
C ARG A 51 -11.03 2.43 -31.84
N ASP A 52 -11.68 1.28 -32.07
CA ASP A 52 -13.08 1.24 -32.52
C ASP A 52 -14.04 1.56 -31.36
N ALA A 53 -13.56 1.58 -30.11
CA ALA A 53 -14.36 1.95 -28.94
C ALA A 53 -14.88 3.40 -29.00
N ALA A 54 -14.28 4.26 -29.84
CA ALA A 54 -14.74 5.63 -30.10
C ALA A 54 -15.96 5.70 -31.03
N ASN A 55 -16.21 4.65 -31.82
CA ASN A 55 -17.34 4.62 -32.73
C ASN A 55 -18.65 4.48 -31.96
N GLU A 56 -19.71 5.14 -32.43
CA GLU A 56 -21.00 5.21 -31.73
C GLU A 56 -21.62 3.82 -31.50
N THR A 57 -21.56 2.95 -32.51
CA THR A 57 -22.16 1.61 -32.45
C THR A 57 -21.45 0.73 -31.42
N GLU A 58 -20.13 0.68 -31.48
CA GLU A 58 -19.28 -0.08 -30.55
C GLU A 58 -19.35 0.47 -29.13
N SER A 59 -19.37 1.80 -28.97
CA SER A 59 -19.50 2.44 -27.66
C SER A 59 -20.83 2.10 -26.97
N LEU A 60 -21.94 2.08 -27.72
CA LEU A 60 -23.24 1.67 -27.21
C LEU A 60 -23.22 0.19 -26.80
N MET A 61 -22.71 -0.69 -27.67
CA MET A 61 -22.60 -2.13 -27.36
C MET A 61 -21.70 -2.40 -26.15
N LEU A 62 -20.59 -1.66 -26.00
CA LEU A 62 -19.73 -1.77 -24.82
C LEU A 62 -20.51 -1.53 -23.54
N SER A 63 -21.42 -0.56 -23.52
CA SER A 63 -22.20 -0.26 -22.31
C SER A 63 -23.12 -1.40 -21.87
N ASP A 64 -23.51 -2.30 -22.79
CA ASP A 64 -24.34 -3.47 -22.48
C ASP A 64 -23.52 -4.67 -21.97
N TYR A 65 -22.25 -4.76 -22.35
CA TYR A 65 -21.42 -5.95 -22.08
C TYR A 65 -20.32 -5.74 -21.03
N VAL A 66 -19.93 -4.50 -20.74
CA VAL A 66 -18.83 -4.21 -19.81
C VAL A 66 -19.27 -4.52 -18.36
N PRO A 67 -18.53 -5.38 -17.63
CA PRO A 67 -18.86 -5.69 -16.24
C PRO A 67 -18.77 -4.47 -15.32
N GLN A 68 -19.59 -4.45 -14.27
CA GLN A 68 -19.65 -3.33 -13.33
C GLN A 68 -18.30 -2.95 -12.71
N TRP A 69 -17.46 -3.93 -12.36
CA TRP A 69 -16.14 -3.67 -11.78
C TRP A 69 -15.17 -2.95 -12.76
N VAL A 70 -15.39 -3.09 -14.07
CA VAL A 70 -14.66 -2.32 -15.09
C VAL A 70 -15.22 -0.90 -15.16
N VAL A 71 -16.55 -0.75 -15.19
CA VAL A 71 -17.23 0.56 -15.16
C VAL A 71 -16.77 1.40 -13.98
N ASP A 72 -16.69 0.79 -12.78
CA ASP A 72 -16.23 1.48 -11.58
C ASP A 72 -14.83 2.08 -11.75
N VAL A 73 -13.90 1.36 -12.40
CA VAL A 73 -12.52 1.83 -12.64
C VAL A 73 -12.43 2.85 -13.78
N VAL A 74 -13.15 2.58 -14.87
CA VAL A 74 -13.03 3.27 -16.16
C VAL A 74 -13.89 4.52 -16.22
N GLU A 75 -15.15 4.46 -15.80
CA GLU A 75 -16.10 5.58 -15.85
C GLU A 75 -16.10 6.38 -14.54
N ARG A 76 -15.95 5.71 -13.39
CA ARG A 76 -16.14 6.34 -12.07
C ARG A 76 -14.85 6.67 -11.33
N ASN A 77 -13.68 6.35 -11.90
CA ASN A 77 -12.38 6.51 -11.23
C ASN A 77 -12.28 5.82 -9.85
N GLN A 78 -13.07 4.76 -9.63
CA GLN A 78 -13.05 3.98 -8.39
C GLN A 78 -12.01 2.87 -8.50
N LEU A 79 -10.81 3.17 -8.02
CA LEU A 79 -9.70 2.22 -8.06
C LEU A 79 -9.89 1.07 -7.05
N PRO A 80 -9.40 -0.15 -7.37
CA PRO A 80 -9.40 -1.25 -6.43
C PRO A 80 -8.68 -0.87 -5.13
N LYS A 81 -9.23 -1.30 -3.99
CA LYS A 81 -8.61 -1.08 -2.68
C LYS A 81 -7.34 -1.92 -2.56
N PHE A 82 -6.30 -1.35 -1.95
CA PHE A 82 -5.08 -2.08 -1.64
C PHE A 82 -5.36 -3.21 -0.64
N ASN A 83 -4.76 -4.38 -0.88
CA ASN A 83 -4.83 -5.47 0.08
C ASN A 83 -4.06 -5.07 1.34
N LYS A 84 -4.73 -5.20 2.48
CA LYS A 84 -4.09 -5.06 3.77
C LYS A 84 -3.60 -6.40 4.28
N MET A 85 -2.43 -6.39 4.91
CA MET A 85 -1.81 -7.53 5.52
C MET A 85 -1.67 -7.30 7.02
N PRO A 86 -2.14 -8.24 7.86
CA PRO A 86 -1.89 -8.19 9.30
C PRO A 86 -0.44 -8.57 9.61
N PHE A 87 0.14 -7.91 10.61
CA PHE A 87 1.45 -8.23 11.15
C PHE A 87 1.54 -7.86 12.63
N PHE A 88 2.48 -8.47 13.33
CA PHE A 88 2.83 -8.15 14.71
C PHE A 88 4.18 -7.44 14.75
N LEU A 89 4.33 -6.51 15.69
CA LEU A 89 5.54 -5.74 15.89
C LEU A 89 5.97 -5.83 17.36
N LEU A 90 7.13 -6.42 17.63
CA LEU A 90 7.61 -6.72 18.99
C LEU A 90 9.04 -6.19 19.21
N PRO A 91 9.45 -5.91 20.46
CA PRO A 91 10.85 -5.66 20.75
C PRO A 91 11.70 -6.90 20.45
N HIS A 92 12.88 -6.69 19.89
CA HIS A 92 13.81 -7.77 19.62
C HIS A 92 14.23 -8.49 20.93
N PRO A 93 14.30 -9.84 20.96
CA PRO A 93 14.58 -10.59 22.18
C PRO A 93 15.87 -10.16 22.91
N SER A 94 16.88 -9.69 22.17
CA SER A 94 18.14 -9.17 22.74
C SER A 94 17.98 -7.96 23.65
N LEU A 95 16.84 -7.25 23.62
CA LEU A 95 16.59 -6.09 24.47
C LEU A 95 16.19 -6.50 25.90
N GLY A 96 15.82 -7.77 26.13
CA GLY A 96 15.38 -8.25 27.45
C GLY A 96 14.06 -7.63 27.94
N ILE A 97 13.36 -6.89 27.08
CA ILE A 97 12.06 -6.27 27.39
C ILE A 97 11.02 -7.40 27.42
N LYS A 98 10.31 -7.58 28.54
CA LYS A 98 9.16 -8.49 28.60
C LYS A 98 8.18 -8.09 27.50
N ALA A 99 7.86 -9.03 26.61
CA ALA A 99 7.06 -8.76 25.43
C ALA A 99 5.81 -7.94 25.82
N PRO A 100 5.70 -6.67 25.38
CA PRO A 100 4.48 -5.91 25.57
C PRO A 100 3.32 -6.65 24.90
N LYS A 101 2.09 -6.19 25.15
CA LYS A 101 0.91 -6.73 24.49
C LYS A 101 1.18 -6.82 22.98
N LYS A 102 0.97 -7.99 22.39
CA LYS A 102 1.19 -8.22 20.96
C LYS A 102 0.17 -7.40 20.17
N ASP A 103 0.56 -6.20 19.78
CA ASP A 103 -0.29 -5.35 18.97
C ASP A 103 -0.32 -5.90 17.54
N ARG A 104 -1.51 -6.34 17.13
CA ARG A 104 -1.78 -6.82 15.78
C ARG A 104 -2.08 -5.61 14.90
N LEU A 105 -1.08 -5.21 14.13
CA LEU A 105 -1.17 -4.09 13.19
C LEU A 105 -1.65 -4.57 11.82
N SER A 106 -2.12 -3.64 10.99
CA SER A 106 -2.49 -3.92 9.61
C SER A 106 -2.13 -2.75 8.71
N ALA A 107 -1.45 -3.04 7.61
CA ALA A 107 -1.04 -2.05 6.61
C ALA A 107 -1.17 -2.62 5.20
N THR A 108 -0.99 -1.78 4.18
CA THR A 108 -0.90 -2.27 2.80
C THR A 108 0.30 -3.20 2.65
N GLU A 109 0.17 -4.22 1.81
CA GLU A 109 1.28 -5.16 1.57
C GLU A 109 2.50 -4.50 0.88
N MET A 110 2.28 -3.35 0.24
CA MET A 110 3.32 -2.51 -0.37
C MET A 110 3.97 -1.53 0.63
N LEU A 111 3.59 -1.54 1.92
CA LEU A 111 4.22 -0.69 2.93
C LEU A 111 5.71 -1.05 3.03
N GLN A 112 6.58 -0.07 2.88
CA GLN A 112 8.02 -0.27 3.03
C GLN A 112 8.40 -0.51 4.49
N VAL A 113 9.43 -1.34 4.70
CA VAL A 113 10.03 -1.61 6.02
C VAL A 113 10.49 -0.30 6.67
N ARG A 114 11.07 0.64 5.90
CA ARG A 114 11.41 2.00 6.36
C ARG A 114 10.25 2.67 7.10
N LYS A 115 9.03 2.59 6.57
CA LYS A 115 7.86 3.22 7.18
C LYS A 115 7.44 2.56 8.51
N VAL A 116 7.72 1.27 8.66
CA VAL A 116 7.55 0.57 9.94
C VAL A 116 8.63 1.02 10.94
N MET A 117 9.86 1.26 10.50
CA MET A 117 10.94 1.81 11.36
C MET A 117 10.57 3.20 11.88
N GLU A 118 10.05 4.07 11.02
CA GLU A 118 9.56 5.39 11.40
C GLU A 118 8.44 5.29 12.45
N HIS A 119 7.50 4.37 12.26
CA HIS A 119 6.43 4.12 13.23
C HIS A 119 6.98 3.69 14.59
N VAL A 120 7.97 2.79 14.63
CA VAL A 120 8.64 2.39 15.88
C VAL A 120 9.26 3.60 16.57
N PHE A 121 10.01 4.42 15.83
CA PHE A 121 10.68 5.59 16.39
C PHE A 121 9.68 6.59 16.98
N GLU A 122 8.67 6.99 16.20
CA GLU A 122 7.70 8.00 16.62
C GLU A 122 6.73 7.54 17.70
N LYS A 123 6.21 6.31 17.59
CA LYS A 123 5.06 5.86 18.39
C LYS A 123 5.44 4.92 19.51
N ILE A 124 6.55 4.22 19.40
CA ILE A 124 6.97 3.24 20.40
C ILE A 124 8.07 3.86 21.27
N LEU A 125 9.16 4.35 20.68
CA LEU A 125 10.29 4.84 21.47
C LEU A 125 10.05 6.22 22.06
N ASN A 126 9.51 7.16 21.29
CA ASN A 126 9.27 8.53 21.79
C ASN A 126 8.15 8.60 22.83
N VAL A 127 7.19 7.67 22.81
CA VAL A 127 6.16 7.58 23.86
C VAL A 127 6.71 6.94 25.14
N VAL A 128 7.65 6.00 25.03
CA VAL A 128 8.34 5.41 26.20
C VAL A 128 9.37 6.38 26.80
N GLY A 129 9.74 7.44 26.08
CA GLY A 129 10.62 8.52 26.52
C GLY A 129 9.98 9.56 27.45
N GLU A 130 8.66 9.53 27.67
CA GLU A 130 8.03 10.31 28.74
C GLU A 130 8.05 9.51 30.05
N PRO A 131 8.75 9.98 31.10
CA PRO A 131 8.64 9.35 32.40
C PRO A 131 7.26 9.67 32.97
N ASN A 132 6.41 8.66 33.11
CA ASN A 132 5.27 8.71 34.02
C ASN A 132 5.78 8.68 35.48
N PHE A 133 6.36 9.80 35.93
CA PHE A 133 6.78 10.16 37.29
C PHE A 133 6.87 11.70 37.26
N THR A 134 6.19 12.54 38.04
CA THR A 134 5.50 12.43 39.34
C THR A 134 4.58 13.64 39.52
N GLU A 135 3.71 13.56 40.53
CA GLU A 135 3.15 14.70 41.26
C GLU A 135 4.13 15.88 41.44
N ASN A 136 3.56 17.09 41.48
CA ASN A 136 4.07 18.36 42.02
C ASN A 136 5.24 19.08 41.31
N GLY A 137 4.86 20.13 40.58
CA GLY A 137 5.34 21.51 40.82
C GLY A 137 6.66 21.95 40.18
N GLY A 138 6.58 22.91 39.25
CA GLY A 138 7.68 23.82 38.92
C GLY A 138 7.97 23.91 37.43
N GLY A 139 7.73 25.10 36.85
CA GLY A 139 7.71 25.30 35.41
C GLY A 139 9.05 25.18 34.69
N ALA A 140 8.98 24.70 33.45
CA ALA A 140 9.60 25.33 32.29
C ALA A 140 8.90 24.77 31.05
N ALA A 141 8.12 25.62 30.37
CA ALA A 141 7.51 25.30 29.10
C ALA A 141 8.60 25.22 28.02
N THR A 142 9.24 24.07 27.88
CA THR A 142 9.98 23.74 26.65
C THR A 142 8.94 23.28 25.63
N GLN A 143 8.62 24.16 24.68
CA GLN A 143 7.97 23.77 23.43
C GLN A 143 8.80 22.67 22.77
N LEU A 144 8.43 21.42 22.98
CA LEU A 144 9.02 20.30 22.26
C LEU A 144 8.24 20.16 20.97
N LEU A 145 8.78 20.74 19.90
CA LEU A 145 8.45 20.38 18.53
C LEU A 145 8.41 18.84 18.45
N PRO A 146 7.41 18.23 17.76
CA PRO A 146 7.44 16.79 17.54
C PRO A 146 8.80 16.43 16.92
N PRO A 147 9.53 15.43 17.47
CA PRO A 147 10.85 15.09 16.97
C PRO A 147 10.72 14.77 15.48
N SER A 148 11.37 15.58 14.64
CA SER A 148 11.41 15.34 13.20
C SER A 148 11.98 13.95 12.95
N ILE A 149 11.28 13.12 12.16
CA ILE A 149 11.76 11.80 11.75
C ILE A 149 13.15 11.96 11.11
N PRO A 150 14.20 11.28 11.62
CA PRO A 150 15.51 11.30 10.99
C PRO A 150 15.43 10.72 9.57
N ALA A 151 16.05 11.39 8.59
CA ALA A 151 16.08 10.89 7.21
C ALA A 151 16.76 9.52 7.10
N ASN A 152 17.76 9.29 7.94
CA ASN A 152 18.56 8.07 8.12
C ASN A 152 17.99 7.19 9.26
N ILE A 153 16.69 6.87 9.18
CA ILE A 153 16.00 6.07 10.21
C ILE A 153 16.66 4.70 10.43
N GLU A 154 17.27 4.13 9.39
CA GLU A 154 18.01 2.88 9.39
C GLU A 154 19.29 2.91 10.25
N GLU A 155 19.78 4.10 10.60
CA GLU A 155 20.89 4.30 11.56
C GLU A 155 20.39 4.43 13.00
N ARG A 156 19.08 4.41 13.22
CA ARG A 156 18.46 4.50 14.54
C ARG A 156 17.68 3.24 14.90
N ILE A 157 17.06 2.58 13.93
CA ILE A 157 16.19 1.43 14.13
C ILE A 157 16.56 0.32 13.15
N GLU A 158 16.68 -0.90 13.67
CA GLU A 158 16.73 -2.12 12.88
C GLU A 158 15.40 -2.86 13.01
N LEU A 159 14.96 -3.48 11.90
CA LEU A 159 13.86 -4.44 11.91
C LEU A 159 14.37 -5.82 11.50
N TYR A 160 13.79 -6.84 12.12
CA TYR A 160 14.14 -8.24 11.92
C TYR A 160 12.88 -9.08 11.67
N CYS A 161 13.03 -10.11 10.84
CA CYS A 161 12.06 -11.20 10.70
C CYS A 161 12.85 -12.52 10.61
N GLN A 162 12.48 -13.52 11.42
CA GLN A 162 13.24 -14.78 11.52
C GLN A 162 14.75 -14.58 11.73
N ASP A 163 15.11 -13.72 12.68
CA ASP A 163 16.51 -13.35 12.99
C ASP A 163 17.29 -12.72 11.82
N GLN A 164 16.66 -12.47 10.68
CA GLN A 164 17.24 -11.78 9.54
C GLN A 164 16.92 -10.27 9.62
N LYS A 165 17.97 -9.43 9.56
CA LYS A 165 17.82 -7.98 9.42
C LYS A 165 17.17 -7.64 8.07
N LEU A 166 16.15 -6.79 8.12
CA LEU A 166 15.39 -6.36 6.94
C LEU A 166 16.05 -5.14 6.28
N ASP A 167 16.02 -5.12 4.95
CA ASP A 167 16.36 -3.95 4.16
C ASP A 167 15.21 -2.91 4.24
N PRO A 168 15.47 -1.64 4.60
CA PRO A 168 14.47 -0.59 4.65
C PRO A 168 13.65 -0.42 3.36
N GLU A 169 14.23 -0.73 2.19
CA GLU A 169 13.59 -0.57 0.88
C GLU A 169 12.67 -1.74 0.51
N MET A 170 12.72 -2.86 1.24
CA MET A 170 11.76 -3.95 1.04
C MET A 170 10.34 -3.53 1.46
N ASP A 171 9.33 -4.09 0.79
CA ASP A 171 7.94 -4.02 1.23
C ASP A 171 7.52 -5.24 2.07
N LEU A 172 6.42 -5.10 2.81
CA LEU A 172 5.94 -6.17 3.69
C LEU A 172 5.60 -7.46 2.91
N ARG A 173 5.07 -7.36 1.69
CA ARG A 173 4.80 -8.52 0.82
C ARG A 173 6.07 -9.32 0.57
N THR A 174 7.15 -8.64 0.21
CA THR A 174 8.46 -9.23 -0.07
C THR A 174 9.02 -9.89 1.18
N VAL A 175 8.95 -9.23 2.34
CA VAL A 175 9.35 -9.83 3.62
C VAL A 175 8.53 -11.09 3.92
N LYS A 176 7.20 -11.06 3.74
CA LYS A 176 6.35 -12.23 3.97
C LYS A 176 6.69 -13.39 3.03
N HIS A 177 6.90 -13.10 1.75
CA HIS A 177 7.14 -14.12 0.73
C HIS A 177 8.53 -14.74 0.86
N PHE A 178 9.57 -13.94 1.05
CA PHE A 178 10.96 -14.39 0.96
C PHE A 178 11.63 -14.66 2.30
N ILE A 179 11.13 -14.10 3.41
CA ILE A 179 11.76 -14.25 4.74
C ILE A 179 10.84 -15.01 5.68
N TRP A 180 9.58 -14.58 5.84
CA TRP A 180 8.67 -15.25 6.77
C TRP A 180 8.34 -16.69 6.36
N LYS A 181 7.99 -16.99 5.10
CA LYS A 181 7.78 -18.36 4.58
C LYS A 181 6.87 -19.30 5.42
N GLN A 182 6.16 -18.78 6.42
CA GLN A 182 5.30 -19.53 7.33
C GLN A 182 3.85 -19.10 7.12
N GLY A 183 2.92 -19.97 7.51
CA GLY A 183 1.50 -19.61 7.58
C GLY A 183 1.23 -18.52 8.62
N GLY A 184 0.16 -17.75 8.41
CA GLY A 184 -0.30 -16.75 9.37
C GLY A 184 0.23 -15.33 9.14
N ASP A 185 0.19 -14.56 10.22
CA ASP A 185 0.52 -13.13 10.22
C ASP A 185 2.03 -12.94 10.34
N LEU A 186 2.54 -11.91 9.65
CA LEU A 186 3.96 -11.59 9.65
C LEU A 186 4.39 -11.16 11.07
N LEU A 187 5.55 -11.62 11.53
CA LEU A 187 6.11 -11.24 12.83
C LEU A 187 7.40 -10.45 12.63
N LEU A 188 7.39 -9.19 13.06
CA LEU A 188 8.50 -8.26 12.97
C LEU A 188 9.05 -7.92 14.35
N TYR A 189 10.36 -7.77 14.44
CA TYR A 189 11.07 -7.40 15.66
C TYR A 189 11.84 -6.12 15.46
N TYR A 190 11.65 -5.12 16.32
CA TYR A 190 12.41 -3.86 16.27
C TYR A 190 13.53 -3.83 17.30
N LYS A 191 14.64 -3.17 16.94
CA LYS A 191 15.80 -2.98 17.81
C LYS A 191 16.38 -1.58 17.59
N PRO A 192 16.39 -0.71 18.63
CA PRO A 192 17.12 0.55 18.55
C PRO A 192 18.62 0.30 18.42
N ILE A 193 19.28 1.09 17.58
CA ILE A 193 20.74 1.13 17.45
C ILE A 193 21.27 2.04 18.57
N ARG A 194 22.29 1.57 19.30
CA ARG A 194 22.99 2.33 20.35
C ARG A 194 24.22 3.00 19.80
#